data_AF-A0A3M7ESD4-F1
#
_entry.id   AF-A0A3M7ESD4-F1
#
_cell.length_a   1.000
_cell.length_b   1.000
_cell.length_c   1.000
_cell.angle_alpha   90.00
_cell.angle_beta   90.00
_cell.angle_gamma   90.00
#
_symmetry.space_group_name_H-M   'P 1'
#
loop_
_entity.id
_entity.type
_entity.pdbx_description
1 polymer ?
#
loop_
_entity_poly.entity_id
_entity_poly.type
_entity_poly.pdbx_seq_one_letter_code
_entity_poly.pdbx_strand_id
1 'polypeptide(L)'
;MHRPDVNIHKQKMATAAVASQPPMPTGPVATPSFKPIINNAAAKRKLEKAEFDPKQHLAYKEPESILSMENIGYSKDTGVSPMAVSQPFKLFSDECIQKFRDEVLSEETVKNCSRESTLAACQVRGYAPKYAPFIHDAWHSEETLSIISKIAGVDLIPCMDYEVGHVNISVKSGQQAADERAAVEREQKSYAEDEGIAGCPWEDDKPVVGWHNDSYPFVCVTMLSDCTDMVGGETALRKPNGEIMKVRGPQMVSRVLAVLAQKAYTDVAKGCAVVMQGRYVTHQALRALGAQERITMVTSFRPKSPYLADDSVLTTVRGISDLSELYYEFGRYRLEIMEERIRAQLKKLRDMHDAGKKTDTKAMKAFFEESERFVRHTNSEMVPEEDVVPGEQPEMDFPNEKLPTPQTESEDEREAKRARTQ
;
A
#
# COMPACT_ATOMS: atom_id res chain seq x y z
N MET A 1 51.26 -51.57 -16.25
CA MET A 1 49.80 -51.57 -16.00
C MET A 1 49.52 -50.65 -14.82
N HIS A 2 49.56 -49.33 -15.04
CA HIS A 2 48.39 -48.45 -15.30
C HIS A 2 47.35 -48.49 -14.17
N ARG A 3 47.49 -47.53 -13.24
CA ARG A 3 46.40 -47.07 -12.37
C ARG A 3 45.57 -46.04 -13.16
N PRO A 4 44.24 -46.03 -13.08
CA PRO A 4 43.43 -45.08 -13.80
C PRO A 4 43.37 -43.73 -13.07
N ASP A 5 43.67 -42.67 -13.81
CA ASP A 5 43.46 -41.27 -13.44
C ASP A 5 41.96 -40.96 -13.41
N VAL A 6 41.47 -40.42 -12.29
CA VAL A 6 40.12 -39.83 -12.19
C VAL A 6 40.23 -38.35 -12.51
N ASN A 7 39.68 -37.99 -13.66
CA ASN A 7 39.75 -36.68 -14.29
C ASN A 7 38.68 -35.73 -13.70
N ILE A 8 39.12 -34.67 -13.02
CA ILE A 8 38.27 -33.61 -12.47
C ILE A 8 37.82 -32.70 -13.63
N HIS A 9 36.57 -32.82 -14.06
CA HIS A 9 35.97 -31.89 -15.02
C HIS A 9 35.72 -30.52 -14.37
N LYS A 10 36.61 -29.56 -14.65
CA LYS A 10 36.33 -28.12 -14.57
C LYS A 10 35.43 -27.73 -15.74
N GLN A 11 34.14 -27.54 -15.49
CA GLN A 11 33.22 -27.01 -16.48
C GLN A 11 33.41 -25.49 -16.56
N LYS A 12 34.01 -25.02 -17.65
CA LYS A 12 34.16 -23.60 -17.99
C LYS A 12 32.78 -23.02 -18.29
N MET A 13 32.39 -21.97 -17.56
CA MET A 13 31.24 -21.13 -17.91
C MET A 13 31.50 -20.46 -19.26
N ALA A 14 30.56 -20.61 -20.17
CA ALA A 14 30.54 -19.92 -21.45
C ALA A 14 30.12 -18.47 -21.22
N THR A 15 31.02 -17.53 -21.56
CA THR A 15 30.75 -16.10 -21.64
C THR A 15 29.79 -15.83 -22.80
N ALA A 16 28.54 -15.48 -22.49
CA ALA A 16 27.60 -14.93 -23.46
C ALA A 16 28.05 -13.51 -23.85
N ALA A 17 28.12 -13.26 -25.16
CA ALA A 17 28.53 -11.99 -25.74
C ALA A 17 27.53 -10.89 -25.37
N VAL A 18 28.04 -9.82 -24.78
CA VAL A 18 27.31 -8.58 -24.50
C VAL A 18 26.98 -7.90 -25.84
N ALA A 19 25.70 -7.86 -26.20
CA ALA A 19 25.23 -6.99 -27.26
C ALA A 19 25.33 -5.53 -26.76
N SER A 20 26.16 -4.73 -27.44
CA SER A 20 26.32 -3.30 -27.16
C SER A 20 25.00 -2.55 -27.36
N GLN A 21 24.45 -2.01 -26.29
CA GLN A 21 23.34 -1.05 -26.36
C GLN A 21 23.81 0.26 -27.02
N PRO A 22 22.93 0.95 -27.78
CA PRO A 22 23.26 2.26 -28.34
C PRO A 22 23.53 3.28 -27.21
N PRO A 23 24.43 4.25 -27.43
CA PRO A 23 24.78 5.22 -26.40
C PRO A 23 23.57 6.06 -26.00
N MET A 24 23.34 6.17 -24.69
CA MET A 24 22.34 7.06 -24.10
C MET A 24 22.59 8.51 -24.55
N PRO A 25 21.54 9.27 -24.89
CA PRO A 25 21.70 10.68 -25.25
C PRO A 25 22.26 11.47 -24.07
N THR A 26 23.50 11.95 -24.22
CA THR A 26 24.15 12.88 -23.29
C THR A 26 23.58 14.28 -23.52
N GLY A 27 22.39 14.51 -22.98
CA GLY A 27 21.82 15.84 -22.77
C GLY A 27 21.44 15.99 -21.30
N PRO A 28 21.45 17.21 -20.73
CA PRO A 28 20.92 17.42 -19.39
C PRO A 28 19.45 17.01 -19.38
N VAL A 29 19.14 15.89 -18.72
CA VAL A 29 17.77 15.50 -18.40
C VAL A 29 17.24 16.61 -17.49
N ALA A 30 16.25 17.35 -17.98
CA ALA A 30 15.61 18.39 -17.19
C ALA A 30 15.02 17.73 -15.93
N THR A 31 15.60 18.03 -14.77
CA THR A 31 15.04 17.64 -13.48
C THR A 31 13.65 18.26 -13.37
N PRO A 32 12.57 17.47 -13.21
CA PRO A 32 11.26 18.03 -13.00
C PRO A 32 11.27 18.91 -11.74
N SER A 33 11.03 20.21 -11.92
CA SER A 33 10.96 21.16 -10.81
C SER A 33 9.67 20.91 -10.03
N PHE A 34 9.78 20.15 -8.95
CA PHE A 34 8.70 19.96 -8.00
C PHE A 34 8.54 21.20 -7.11
N LYS A 35 7.43 21.91 -7.26
CA LYS A 35 6.96 22.88 -6.26
C LYS A 35 5.57 22.43 -5.82
N PRO A 36 5.42 21.89 -4.60
CA PRO A 36 4.10 21.52 -4.10
C PRO A 36 3.21 22.76 -4.06
N ILE A 37 1.96 22.63 -4.50
CA ILE A 37 0.95 23.68 -4.36
C ILE A 37 0.51 23.67 -2.90
N ILE A 38 1.35 24.26 -2.06
CA ILE A 38 1.00 24.52 -0.67
C ILE A 38 0.13 25.79 -0.71
N ASN A 39 -1.18 25.65 -0.49
CA ASN A 39 -1.97 26.80 -0.05
C ASN A 39 -1.33 27.30 1.26
N ASN A 40 -0.72 28.49 1.21
CA ASN A 40 0.22 29.05 2.19
C ASN A 40 1.61 28.37 2.19
N ALA A 41 2.30 28.40 1.05
CA ALA A 41 3.70 28.02 0.90
C ALA A 41 4.59 28.69 1.93
N ALA A 42 5.32 27.87 2.70
CA ALA A 42 6.56 28.22 3.39
C ALA A 42 6.53 29.51 4.25
N ALA A 43 5.38 29.91 4.80
CA ALA A 43 5.34 30.90 5.86
C ALA A 43 5.79 30.20 7.14
N LYS A 44 7.11 30.14 7.41
CA LYS A 44 7.74 29.74 8.70
C LYS A 44 6.73 29.08 9.66
N ARG A 45 6.26 27.86 9.36
CA ARG A 45 5.30 27.20 10.22
C ARG A 45 6.11 26.78 11.43
N LYS A 46 6.03 27.59 12.48
CA LYS A 46 6.55 27.21 13.78
C LYS A 46 5.75 25.97 14.12
N LEU A 47 6.37 24.78 14.05
CA LEU A 47 5.77 23.55 14.54
C LEU A 47 5.46 23.80 16.01
N GLU A 48 4.22 24.17 16.29
CA GLU A 48 3.73 24.13 17.65
C GLU A 48 3.81 22.66 18.05
N LYS A 49 4.52 22.36 19.14
CA LYS A 49 4.49 21.04 19.74
C LYS A 49 3.07 20.79 20.21
N ALA A 50 2.24 20.26 19.33
CA ALA A 50 0.92 19.78 19.63
C ALA A 50 1.05 18.29 19.98
N GLU A 51 0.42 17.89 21.08
CA GLU A 51 0.32 16.49 21.46
C GLU A 51 -0.90 15.88 20.77
N PHE A 52 -0.81 14.59 20.42
CA PHE A 52 -1.95 13.87 19.87
C PHE A 52 -2.98 13.58 20.97
N ASP A 53 -4.12 14.27 20.94
CA ASP A 53 -5.34 13.92 21.69
C ASP A 53 -6.31 13.10 20.81
N PRO A 54 -6.54 11.80 21.12
CA PRO A 54 -7.48 10.97 20.38
C PRO A 54 -8.90 11.55 20.30
N LYS A 55 -9.36 12.29 21.32
CA LYS A 55 -10.72 12.85 21.35
C LYS A 55 -10.91 14.01 20.37
N GLN A 56 -9.83 14.71 20.03
CA GLN A 56 -9.84 15.85 19.11
C GLN A 56 -9.44 15.42 17.70
N HIS A 57 -8.48 14.50 17.61
CA HIS A 57 -7.82 14.17 16.36
C HIS A 57 -8.41 12.95 15.66
N LEU A 58 -9.13 12.06 16.36
CA LEU A 58 -9.90 11.00 15.72
C LEU A 58 -11.31 11.49 15.40
N ALA A 59 -11.76 11.21 14.19
CA ALA A 59 -13.11 11.47 13.70
C ALA A 59 -13.75 10.17 13.20
N TYR A 60 -13.51 9.08 13.93
CA TYR A 60 -13.84 7.74 13.49
C TYR A 60 -15.33 7.58 13.16
N LYS A 61 -15.59 7.17 11.92
CA LYS A 61 -16.87 6.64 11.45
C LYS A 61 -16.58 5.29 10.84
N GLU A 62 -17.36 4.28 11.22
CA GLU A 62 -17.12 2.92 10.73
C GLU A 62 -17.31 2.79 9.22
N PRO A 63 -16.58 1.87 8.56
CA PRO A 63 -16.78 1.58 7.14
C PRO A 63 -18.18 0.99 6.90
N GLU A 64 -18.78 1.31 5.75
CA GLU A 64 -20.09 0.78 5.33
C GLU A 64 -20.08 -0.75 5.23
N SER A 65 -18.95 -1.32 4.80
CA SER A 65 -18.72 -2.77 4.79
C SER A 65 -17.23 -3.08 4.78
N ILE A 66 -16.90 -4.31 5.15
CA ILE A 66 -15.55 -4.88 5.08
C ILE A 66 -15.66 -6.16 4.25
N LEU A 67 -14.91 -6.25 3.17
CA LEU A 67 -14.85 -7.44 2.32
C LEU A 67 -13.91 -8.45 2.96
N SER A 68 -14.36 -9.69 3.10
CA SER A 68 -13.50 -10.82 3.51
C SER A 68 -12.65 -11.36 2.37
N MET A 69 -11.62 -12.13 2.69
CA MET A 69 -10.82 -12.90 1.73
C MET A 69 -11.72 -13.79 0.86
N GLU A 70 -12.75 -14.42 1.46
CA GLU A 70 -13.71 -15.24 0.72
C GLU A 70 -14.59 -14.42 -0.23
N ASN A 71 -15.00 -13.20 0.15
CA ASN A 71 -15.77 -12.32 -0.73
C ASN A 71 -15.01 -11.97 -2.02
N ILE A 72 -13.67 -11.96 -1.96
CA ILE A 72 -12.80 -11.66 -3.10
C ILE A 72 -12.20 -12.93 -3.74
N GLY A 73 -12.70 -14.11 -3.38
CA GLY A 73 -12.37 -15.39 -4.00
C GLY A 73 -11.10 -16.07 -3.48
N TYR A 74 -10.48 -15.55 -2.42
CA TYR A 74 -9.37 -16.20 -1.73
C TYR A 74 -9.88 -17.20 -0.67
N SER A 75 -9.04 -18.15 -0.27
CA SER A 75 -9.34 -19.02 0.87
C SER A 75 -9.35 -18.19 2.16
N LYS A 76 -10.25 -18.51 3.10
CA LYS A 76 -10.27 -17.93 4.45
C LYS A 76 -8.95 -18.04 5.23
N ASP A 77 -8.12 -19.02 4.86
CA ASP A 77 -6.81 -19.26 5.48
C ASP A 77 -5.68 -18.49 4.77
N THR A 78 -6.01 -17.63 3.79
CA THR A 78 -5.03 -16.77 3.13
C THR A 78 -4.77 -15.54 3.98
N GLY A 79 -3.48 -15.24 4.20
CA GLY A 79 -3.07 -14.09 4.98
C GLY A 79 -3.14 -14.34 6.48
N VAL A 80 -3.26 -13.26 7.25
CA VAL A 80 -3.23 -13.28 8.73
C VAL A 80 -4.58 -12.94 9.34
N SER A 81 -5.58 -12.65 8.51
CA SER A 81 -6.94 -12.29 8.89
C SER A 81 -7.95 -12.76 7.85
N PRO A 82 -9.21 -13.05 8.25
CA PRO A 82 -10.28 -13.26 7.29
C PRO A 82 -10.68 -12.00 6.50
N MET A 83 -10.29 -10.79 6.92
CA MET A 83 -10.69 -9.53 6.29
C MET A 83 -9.71 -9.12 5.20
N ALA A 84 -10.19 -8.88 3.97
CA ALA A 84 -9.35 -8.46 2.85
C ALA A 84 -9.16 -6.94 2.80
N VAL A 85 -10.25 -6.19 2.77
CA VAL A 85 -10.24 -4.73 2.58
C VAL A 85 -11.50 -4.08 3.13
N SER A 86 -11.38 -2.91 3.75
CA SER A 86 -12.53 -2.10 4.15
C SER A 86 -13.03 -1.21 3.00
N GLN A 87 -14.32 -0.89 3.00
CA GLN A 87 -14.77 0.33 2.30
C GLN A 87 -14.13 1.56 2.96
N PRO A 88 -14.07 2.70 2.24
CA PRO A 88 -13.65 3.99 2.79
C PRO A 88 -14.39 4.35 4.07
N PHE A 89 -13.65 4.90 5.04
CA PHE A 89 -14.21 5.34 6.31
C PHE A 89 -13.45 6.56 6.85
N LYS A 90 -14.09 7.42 7.66
CA LYS A 90 -13.41 8.59 8.25
C LYS A 90 -12.61 8.10 9.45
N LEU A 91 -11.32 8.41 9.51
CA LEU A 91 -10.44 8.03 10.63
C LEU A 91 -10.00 9.25 11.43
N PHE A 92 -9.38 10.23 10.76
CA PHE A 92 -8.82 11.42 11.39
C PHE A 92 -9.66 12.66 11.11
N SER A 93 -9.67 13.60 12.06
CA SER A 93 -10.29 14.92 11.89
C SER A 93 -9.47 15.80 10.93
N ASP A 94 -10.08 16.86 10.40
CA ASP A 94 -9.39 17.77 9.48
C ASP A 94 -8.24 18.51 10.18
N GLU A 95 -8.37 18.77 11.48
CA GLU A 95 -7.29 19.31 12.30
C GLU A 95 -6.09 18.36 12.37
N CYS A 96 -6.33 17.07 12.61
CA CYS A 96 -5.28 16.05 12.61
C CYS A 96 -4.58 15.97 11.26
N ILE A 97 -5.35 16.00 10.16
CA ILE A 97 -4.80 15.99 8.80
C ILE A 97 -3.97 17.24 8.52
N GLN A 98 -4.38 18.40 9.03
CA GLN A 98 -3.58 19.61 8.90
C GLN A 98 -2.23 19.46 9.62
N LYS A 99 -2.21 18.90 10.83
CA LYS A 99 -0.97 18.62 11.57
C LYS A 99 -0.09 17.58 10.86
N PHE A 100 -0.68 16.52 10.28
CA PHE A 100 0.06 15.54 9.47
C PHE A 100 0.76 16.22 8.28
N ARG A 101 0.05 17.10 7.58
CA ARG A 101 0.62 17.87 6.47
C ARG A 101 1.73 18.80 6.95
N ASP A 102 1.57 19.42 8.12
CA ASP A 102 2.57 20.34 8.68
C ASP A 102 3.91 19.63 8.95
N GLU A 103 3.88 18.41 9.48
CA GLU A 103 5.08 17.62 9.74
C GLU A 103 5.71 17.06 8.46
N VAL A 104 4.91 16.41 7.60
CA VAL A 104 5.41 15.76 6.38
C VAL A 104 5.97 16.75 5.38
N LEU A 105 5.31 17.90 5.22
CA LEU A 105 5.69 18.92 4.23
C LEU A 105 6.64 19.98 4.82
N SER A 106 7.13 19.79 6.06
CA SER A 106 8.12 20.67 6.64
C SER A 106 9.43 20.62 5.83
N GLU A 107 10.15 21.74 5.77
CA GLU A 107 11.43 21.81 5.04
C GLU A 107 12.43 20.78 5.55
N GLU A 108 12.44 20.52 6.86
CA GLU A 108 13.36 19.58 7.48
C GLU A 108 13.01 18.13 7.09
N THR A 109 11.73 17.75 7.15
CA THR A 109 11.28 16.42 6.75
C THR A 109 11.54 16.17 5.26
N VAL A 110 11.09 17.09 4.40
CA VAL A 110 11.25 16.94 2.94
C VAL A 110 12.73 16.85 2.57
N LYS A 111 13.60 17.67 3.18
CA LYS A 111 15.04 17.66 2.88
C LYS A 111 15.74 16.36 3.26
N ASN A 112 15.37 15.74 4.39
CA ASN A 112 16.08 14.57 4.91
C ASN A 112 15.44 13.23 4.50
N CYS A 113 14.13 13.23 4.25
CA CYS A 113 13.32 12.00 4.13
C CYS A 113 12.67 11.81 2.75
N SER A 114 12.88 12.74 1.79
CA SER A 114 12.41 12.54 0.42
C SER A 114 13.24 11.48 -0.31
N ARG A 115 12.56 10.68 -1.13
CA ARG A 115 13.11 9.63 -1.99
C ARG A 115 12.39 9.70 -3.35
N GLU A 116 13.11 9.38 -4.41
CA GLU A 116 12.55 9.23 -5.75
C GLU A 116 12.67 7.76 -6.17
N SER A 117 11.67 7.24 -6.89
CA SER A 117 11.71 5.87 -7.41
C SER A 117 11.16 5.79 -8.82
N THR A 118 11.34 4.63 -9.45
CA THR A 118 10.74 4.30 -10.76
C THR A 118 9.20 4.32 -10.73
N LEU A 119 8.58 4.04 -9.58
CA LEU A 119 7.11 4.00 -9.42
C LEU A 119 6.51 5.32 -8.93
N ALA A 120 7.26 6.17 -8.22
CA ALA A 120 6.72 7.40 -7.65
C ALA A 120 7.72 8.56 -7.73
N ALA A 121 7.23 9.68 -8.27
CA ALA A 121 8.02 10.89 -8.51
C ALA A 121 8.47 11.62 -7.23
N CYS A 122 7.78 11.44 -6.11
CA CYS A 122 8.17 12.00 -4.82
C CYS A 122 7.54 11.19 -3.68
N GLN A 123 8.40 10.52 -2.90
CA GLN A 123 8.03 9.79 -1.70
C GLN A 123 8.72 10.39 -0.48
N VAL A 124 8.03 10.44 0.65
CA VAL A 124 8.61 10.88 1.93
C VAL A 124 8.42 9.77 2.96
N ARG A 125 9.50 9.22 3.49
CA ARG A 125 9.45 8.06 4.40
C ARG A 125 10.64 8.00 5.36
N GLY A 126 10.54 7.19 6.41
CA GLY A 126 11.58 7.09 7.44
C GLY A 126 11.76 8.38 8.24
N TYR A 127 10.67 9.13 8.44
CA TYR A 127 10.71 10.44 9.10
C TYR A 127 10.23 10.42 10.55
N ALA A 128 9.44 9.42 10.94
CA ALA A 128 8.94 9.24 12.30
C ALA A 128 9.95 8.43 13.13
N PRO A 129 10.08 8.67 14.46
CA PRO A 129 9.46 9.77 15.23
C PRO A 129 10.20 11.11 15.10
N LYS A 130 11.44 11.11 14.59
CA LYS A 130 12.38 12.24 14.72
C LYS A 130 11.85 13.55 14.15
N TYR A 131 11.26 13.52 12.96
CA TYR A 131 10.77 14.70 12.25
C TYR A 131 9.25 14.86 12.31
N ALA A 132 8.54 13.83 12.76
CA ALA A 132 7.09 13.83 12.85
C ALA A 132 6.56 13.13 14.11
N PRO A 133 6.82 13.69 15.31
CA PRO A 133 6.36 13.12 16.56
C PRO A 133 4.82 13.06 16.66
N PHE A 134 4.09 14.02 16.11
CA PHE A 134 2.63 14.00 16.15
C PHE A 134 2.04 12.85 15.31
N ILE A 135 2.57 12.63 14.10
CA ILE A 135 2.21 11.46 13.27
C ILE A 135 2.57 10.16 13.98
N HIS A 136 3.76 10.08 14.57
CA HIS A 136 4.17 8.91 15.33
C HIS A 136 3.18 8.59 16.46
N ASP A 137 2.85 9.58 17.28
CA ASP A 137 1.94 9.41 18.42
C ASP A 137 0.52 9.06 17.95
N ALA A 138 0.05 9.66 16.85
CA ALA A 138 -1.25 9.36 16.27
C ALA A 138 -1.39 7.89 15.85
N TRP A 139 -0.35 7.32 15.23
CA TRP A 139 -0.34 5.92 14.78
C TRP A 139 0.01 4.92 15.89
N HIS A 140 0.56 5.37 17.03
CA HIS A 140 0.84 4.55 18.20
C HIS A 140 -0.21 4.63 19.32
N SER A 141 -1.16 5.57 19.23
CA SER A 141 -2.27 5.67 20.18
C SER A 141 -3.09 4.39 20.25
N GLU A 142 -3.45 3.98 21.47
CA GLU A 142 -4.27 2.79 21.73
C GLU A 142 -5.63 2.88 21.02
N GLU A 143 -6.23 4.06 20.95
CA GLU A 143 -7.50 4.31 20.28
C GLU A 143 -7.40 4.11 18.76
N THR A 144 -6.35 4.66 18.14
CA THR A 144 -6.10 4.44 16.70
C THR A 144 -5.89 2.95 16.43
N LEU A 145 -5.04 2.29 17.21
CA LEU A 145 -4.75 0.86 17.03
C LEU A 145 -5.96 -0.03 17.28
N SER A 146 -6.83 0.34 18.22
CA SER A 146 -8.09 -0.36 18.48
C SER A 146 -9.02 -0.29 17.27
N ILE A 147 -9.15 0.89 16.64
CA ILE A 147 -9.96 1.06 15.43
C ILE A 147 -9.41 0.22 14.28
N ILE A 148 -8.11 0.33 14.00
CA ILE A 148 -7.46 -0.40 12.90
C ILE A 148 -7.57 -1.91 13.11
N SER A 149 -7.30 -2.40 14.33
CA SER A 149 -7.40 -3.82 14.68
C SER A 149 -8.84 -4.35 14.55
N LYS A 150 -9.84 -3.55 14.96
CA LYS A 150 -11.26 -3.91 14.81
C LYS A 150 -11.63 -4.12 13.34
N ILE A 151 -11.19 -3.22 12.46
CA ILE A 151 -11.46 -3.30 11.01
C ILE A 151 -10.69 -4.46 10.39
N ALA A 152 -9.44 -4.65 10.81
CA ALA A 152 -8.59 -5.72 10.32
C ALA A 152 -9.04 -7.11 10.80
N GLY A 153 -9.84 -7.21 11.87
CA GLY A 153 -10.26 -8.50 12.45
C GLY A 153 -9.14 -9.26 13.17
N VAL A 154 -8.02 -8.59 13.45
CA VAL A 154 -6.85 -9.12 14.16
C VAL A 154 -6.13 -7.97 14.86
N ASP A 155 -5.51 -8.24 16.00
CA ASP A 155 -4.72 -7.23 16.73
C ASP A 155 -3.49 -6.83 15.91
N LEU A 156 -3.40 -5.54 15.57
CA LEU A 156 -2.33 -4.96 14.78
C LEU A 156 -1.54 -3.92 15.56
N ILE A 157 -0.27 -3.80 15.22
CA ILE A 157 0.62 -2.71 15.63
C ILE A 157 1.38 -2.20 14.40
N PRO A 158 1.88 -0.94 14.41
CA PRO A 158 2.71 -0.46 13.32
C PRO A 158 3.87 -1.43 13.09
N CYS A 159 4.20 -1.69 11.83
CA CYS A 159 5.21 -2.70 11.50
C CYS A 159 6.56 -2.35 12.13
N MET A 160 6.98 -1.10 11.90
CA MET A 160 8.16 -0.46 12.44
C MET A 160 8.03 1.05 12.23
N ASP A 161 8.80 1.87 12.96
CA ASP A 161 8.69 3.33 12.94
C ASP A 161 9.03 3.87 11.54
N TYR A 162 9.96 3.21 10.84
CA TYR A 162 10.34 3.52 9.47
C TYR A 162 9.16 3.51 8.47
N GLU A 163 8.15 2.69 8.75
CA GLU A 163 6.95 2.49 7.92
C GLU A 163 5.71 3.21 8.45
N VAL A 164 5.89 4.07 9.44
CA VAL A 164 4.82 4.95 9.92
C VAL A 164 4.65 6.10 8.94
N GLY A 165 3.55 6.04 8.18
CA GLY A 165 3.06 7.15 7.38
C GLY A 165 3.85 7.48 6.13
N HIS A 166 4.44 6.51 5.41
CA HIS A 166 5.00 6.77 4.08
C HIS A 166 4.06 7.64 3.25
N VAL A 167 4.55 8.77 2.73
CA VAL A 167 3.73 9.69 1.94
C VAL A 167 4.10 9.63 0.46
N ASN A 168 3.10 9.42 -0.38
CA ASN A 168 3.21 9.59 -1.83
C ASN A 168 2.61 10.94 -2.22
N ILE A 169 3.40 11.76 -2.93
CA ILE A 169 2.98 13.11 -3.34
C ILE A 169 2.90 13.19 -4.87
N SER A 170 1.72 13.56 -5.38
CA SER A 170 1.50 13.87 -6.79
C SER A 170 0.92 15.27 -6.94
N VAL A 171 1.52 16.12 -7.76
CA VAL A 171 1.11 17.52 -7.98
C VAL A 171 1.01 17.78 -9.48
N LYS A 172 -0.07 18.46 -9.88
CA LYS A 172 -0.34 18.89 -11.26
C LYS A 172 -0.54 20.40 -11.29
N SER A 173 -0.29 21.03 -12.44
CA SER A 173 -0.63 22.46 -12.59
C SER A 173 -2.14 22.66 -12.61
N GLY A 174 -2.61 23.85 -12.20
CA GLY A 174 -4.04 24.16 -12.17
C GLY A 174 -4.72 24.08 -13.53
N GLN A 175 -3.98 24.41 -14.60
CA GLN A 175 -4.43 24.29 -15.98
C GLN A 175 -4.58 22.81 -16.38
N GLN A 176 -3.58 21.97 -16.08
CA GLN A 176 -3.65 20.52 -16.36
C GLN A 176 -4.82 19.85 -15.63
N ALA A 177 -5.06 20.18 -14.36
CA ALA A 177 -6.18 19.64 -13.61
C ALA A 177 -7.54 20.12 -14.17
N ALA A 178 -7.63 21.36 -14.63
CA ALA A 178 -8.84 21.90 -15.27
C ALA A 178 -9.11 21.27 -16.64
N ASP A 179 -8.07 21.07 -17.45
CA ASP A 179 -8.18 20.47 -18.77
C ASP A 179 -8.57 18.98 -18.67
N GLU A 180 -8.03 18.23 -17.70
CA GLU A 180 -8.46 16.85 -17.41
C GLU A 180 -9.95 16.80 -17.01
N ARG A 181 -10.40 17.70 -16.12
CA ARG A 181 -11.83 17.77 -15.74
C ARG A 181 -12.71 18.08 -16.94
N ALA A 182 -12.34 19.08 -17.74
CA ALA A 182 -13.10 19.48 -18.91
C ALA A 182 -13.11 18.40 -20.00
N ALA A 183 -12.06 17.59 -20.12
CA ALA A 183 -12.04 16.41 -20.99
C ALA A 183 -13.03 15.35 -20.49
N VAL A 184 -12.96 14.96 -19.21
CA VAL A 184 -13.88 13.98 -18.60
C VAL A 184 -15.34 14.42 -18.69
N GLU A 185 -15.64 15.69 -18.41
CA GLU A 185 -17.01 16.22 -18.49
C GLU A 185 -17.56 16.27 -19.93
N ARG A 186 -16.70 16.55 -20.92
CA ARG A 186 -17.10 16.51 -22.34
C ARG A 186 -17.39 15.09 -22.79
N GLU A 187 -16.55 14.13 -22.38
CA GLU A 187 -16.72 12.72 -22.72
C GLU A 187 -17.92 12.08 -22.01
N GLN A 188 -18.19 12.43 -20.75
CA GLN A 188 -19.40 12.01 -20.03
C GLN A 188 -20.68 12.52 -20.68
N LYS A 189 -20.67 13.74 -21.21
CA LYS A 189 -21.82 14.31 -21.93
C LYS A 189 -22.03 13.63 -23.28
N SER A 190 -20.97 13.33 -24.03
CA SER A 190 -21.09 12.57 -25.27
C SER A 190 -21.57 11.12 -25.06
N TYR A 191 -21.23 10.50 -23.92
CA TYR A 191 -21.71 9.15 -23.56
C TYR A 191 -23.15 9.10 -23.06
N ALA A 192 -23.67 10.21 -22.53
CA ALA A 192 -25.07 10.31 -22.15
C ALA A 192 -26.00 10.49 -23.37
N GLU A 193 -25.44 10.88 -24.53
CA GLU A 193 -26.16 11.10 -25.79
C GLU A 193 -26.13 9.87 -26.71
N ASP A 194 -25.20 8.93 -26.52
CA ASP A 194 -25.09 7.68 -27.27
C ASP A 194 -25.40 6.50 -26.33
N GLU A 195 -26.43 5.69 -26.60
CA GLU A 195 -27.05 4.72 -25.67
C GLU A 195 -26.10 3.61 -25.13
N GLY A 196 -25.19 3.97 -24.22
CA GLY A 196 -24.71 3.18 -23.08
C GLY A 196 -24.16 1.77 -23.34
N ILE A 197 -23.53 1.48 -24.48
CA ILE A 197 -23.09 0.12 -24.84
C ILE A 197 -21.57 -0.09 -24.99
N ALA A 198 -20.77 0.96 -24.90
CA ALA A 198 -19.32 0.83 -24.86
C ALA A 198 -18.78 1.19 -23.46
N GLY A 199 -17.74 0.48 -23.03
CA GLY A 199 -17.05 0.79 -21.77
C GLY A 199 -16.47 2.20 -21.79
N CYS A 200 -16.50 2.86 -20.63
CA CYS A 200 -16.01 4.21 -20.38
C CYS A 200 -14.57 4.45 -20.90
N PRO A 201 -14.33 5.30 -21.92
CA PRO A 201 -13.01 5.48 -22.54
C PRO A 201 -12.01 6.36 -21.79
N TRP A 202 -12.38 6.97 -20.66
CA TRP A 202 -11.49 7.86 -19.90
C TRP A 202 -10.41 7.11 -19.08
N GLU A 203 -10.31 5.79 -19.25
CA GLU A 203 -9.24 4.95 -18.73
C GLU A 203 -7.98 5.14 -19.60
N ASP A 204 -7.29 6.27 -19.42
CA ASP A 204 -5.91 6.40 -19.86
C ASP A 204 -5.05 5.40 -19.04
N ASP A 205 -4.68 4.29 -19.67
CA ASP A 205 -4.17 2.99 -19.16
C ASP A 205 -2.89 3.01 -18.31
N LYS A 206 -2.44 4.17 -17.83
CA LYS A 206 -1.24 4.29 -16.99
C LYS A 206 -1.62 4.43 -15.50
N PRO A 207 -1.48 3.36 -14.71
CA PRO A 207 -1.77 3.40 -13.28
C PRO A 207 -0.80 4.33 -12.53
N VAL A 208 -1.21 4.82 -11.35
CA VAL A 208 -0.31 5.62 -10.48
C VAL A 208 0.76 4.72 -9.86
N VAL A 209 0.37 3.50 -9.48
CA VAL A 209 1.26 2.42 -9.09
C VAL A 209 0.75 1.16 -9.78
N GLY A 210 1.64 0.43 -10.45
CA GLY A 210 1.31 -0.81 -11.18
C GLY A 210 0.73 -1.91 -10.29
N TRP A 211 0.40 -3.06 -10.87
CA TRP A 211 -0.03 -4.22 -10.09
C TRP A 211 1.05 -4.67 -9.13
N HIS A 212 0.74 -4.73 -7.84
CA HIS A 212 1.69 -5.14 -6.82
C HIS A 212 1.00 -5.78 -5.62
N ASN A 213 1.84 -6.38 -4.78
CA ASN A 213 1.51 -6.75 -3.41
C ASN A 213 2.39 -5.88 -2.52
N ASP A 214 1.84 -5.41 -1.41
CA ASP A 214 2.61 -4.60 -0.47
C ASP A 214 3.70 -5.44 0.22
N SER A 215 4.66 -4.73 0.80
CA SER A 215 5.71 -5.32 1.64
C SER A 215 5.15 -5.96 2.90
N TYR A 216 4.11 -5.38 3.52
CA TYR A 216 3.71 -5.69 4.89
C TYR A 216 2.29 -6.27 4.96
N PRO A 217 1.99 -7.13 5.96
CA PRO A 217 0.72 -7.85 6.07
C PRO A 217 -0.51 -6.95 5.90
N PHE A 218 -0.49 -5.78 6.52
CA PHE A 218 -1.57 -4.80 6.47
C PHE A 218 -1.06 -3.41 6.16
N VAL A 219 -1.92 -2.62 5.51
CA VAL A 219 -1.71 -1.20 5.29
C VAL A 219 -2.97 -0.41 5.64
N CYS A 220 -2.79 0.81 6.14
CA CYS A 220 -3.83 1.82 6.24
C CYS A 220 -3.47 2.99 5.31
N VAL A 221 -4.25 3.20 4.26
CA VAL A 221 -4.04 4.30 3.31
C VAL A 221 -4.98 5.45 3.70
N THR A 222 -4.40 6.58 4.10
CA THR A 222 -5.11 7.79 4.56
C THR A 222 -4.92 8.95 3.58
N MET A 223 -6.00 9.66 3.26
CA MET A 223 -5.96 10.81 2.35
C MET A 223 -5.62 12.09 3.10
N LEU A 224 -4.54 12.77 2.69
CA LEU A 224 -4.16 14.07 3.23
C LEU A 224 -4.61 15.25 2.35
N SER A 225 -4.94 15.00 1.08
CA SER A 225 -5.47 16.02 0.17
C SER A 225 -7.00 16.00 0.11
N ASP A 226 -7.57 17.12 -0.34
CA ASP A 226 -8.98 17.13 -0.72
C ASP A 226 -9.14 16.41 -2.04
N CYS A 227 -9.95 15.35 -2.04
CA CYS A 227 -10.19 14.54 -3.23
C CYS A 227 -11.68 14.57 -3.64
N THR A 228 -12.46 15.52 -3.12
CA THR A 228 -13.91 15.59 -3.34
C THR A 228 -14.29 15.75 -4.82
N ASP A 229 -13.49 16.50 -5.59
CA ASP A 229 -13.72 16.73 -7.02
C ASP A 229 -12.94 15.78 -7.93
N MET A 230 -12.33 14.73 -7.37
CA MET A 230 -11.58 13.76 -8.16
C MET A 230 -12.50 12.75 -8.81
N VAL A 231 -12.25 12.46 -10.09
CA VAL A 231 -12.89 11.35 -10.81
C VAL A 231 -11.85 10.25 -10.99
N GLY A 232 -12.20 9.02 -10.62
CA GLY A 232 -11.28 7.88 -10.60
C GLY A 232 -10.49 7.77 -9.29
N GLY A 233 -9.38 7.04 -9.32
CA GLY A 233 -8.58 6.78 -8.13
C GLY A 233 -9.03 5.58 -7.29
N GLU A 234 -9.92 4.74 -7.80
CA GLU A 234 -10.27 3.49 -7.13
C GLU A 234 -9.06 2.56 -6.98
N THR A 235 -9.13 1.66 -6.01
CA THR A 235 -8.16 0.56 -5.90
C THR A 235 -8.75 -0.61 -6.64
N ALA A 236 -8.09 -1.04 -7.71
CA ALA A 236 -8.42 -2.28 -8.40
C ALA A 236 -7.77 -3.45 -7.67
N LEU A 237 -8.56 -4.48 -7.36
CA LEU A 237 -8.09 -5.72 -6.76
C LEU A 237 -8.15 -6.83 -7.79
N ARG A 238 -7.12 -7.67 -7.85
CA ARG A 238 -7.11 -8.86 -8.68
C ARG A 238 -7.49 -10.08 -7.84
N LYS A 239 -8.59 -10.73 -8.19
CA LYS A 239 -9.02 -11.98 -7.54
C LYS A 239 -8.11 -13.14 -7.99
N PRO A 240 -8.11 -14.29 -7.28
CA PRO A 240 -7.28 -15.44 -7.64
C PRO A 240 -7.60 -16.06 -9.01
N ASN A 241 -8.84 -15.88 -9.49
CA ASN A 241 -9.27 -16.31 -10.82
C ASN A 241 -8.83 -15.36 -11.95
N GLY A 242 -8.10 -14.28 -11.63
CA GLY A 242 -7.64 -13.26 -12.57
C GLY A 242 -8.64 -12.12 -12.79
N GLU A 243 -9.88 -12.23 -12.31
CA GLU A 243 -10.90 -11.18 -12.44
C GLU A 243 -10.51 -9.92 -11.66
N ILE A 244 -10.73 -8.76 -12.26
CA ILE A 244 -10.46 -7.46 -11.63
C ILE A 244 -11.75 -6.95 -10.98
N MET A 245 -11.68 -6.67 -9.69
CA MET A 245 -12.75 -6.06 -8.91
C MET A 245 -12.33 -4.67 -8.46
N LYS A 246 -13.11 -3.65 -8.78
CA LYS A 246 -12.86 -2.29 -8.32
C LYS A 246 -13.48 -2.08 -6.93
N VAL A 247 -12.65 -1.66 -5.98
CA VAL A 247 -13.11 -1.25 -4.64
C VAL A 247 -12.97 0.26 -4.55
N ARG A 248 -14.00 0.91 -3.98
CA ARG A 248 -14.01 2.38 -3.83
C ARG A 248 -12.77 2.79 -3.02
N GLY A 249 -11.95 3.67 -3.60
CA GLY A 249 -10.83 4.27 -2.88
C GLY A 249 -11.34 5.25 -1.81
N PRO A 250 -10.50 5.66 -0.84
CA PRO A 250 -10.91 6.53 0.26
C PRO A 250 -11.59 7.84 -0.19
N GLN A 251 -11.25 8.31 -1.39
CA GLN A 251 -11.83 9.46 -2.08
C GLN A 251 -13.34 9.34 -2.42
N MET A 252 -13.92 8.14 -2.46
CA MET A 252 -15.23 7.87 -3.06
C MET A 252 -16.29 7.45 -2.01
N VAL A 253 -16.63 8.34 -1.07
CA VAL A 253 -17.80 8.14 -0.20
C VAL A 253 -19.08 8.37 -1.01
N SER A 254 -20.11 7.54 -0.79
CA SER A 254 -21.28 7.36 -1.68
C SER A 254 -22.14 8.63 -1.87
N ARG A 255 -22.39 9.00 -3.14
CA ARG A 255 -23.41 9.99 -3.56
C ARG A 255 -24.85 9.62 -3.16
N VAL A 256 -25.13 8.38 -2.75
CA VAL A 256 -26.52 7.95 -2.42
C VAL A 256 -27.02 8.53 -1.08
N LEU A 257 -26.12 8.88 -0.15
CA LEU A 257 -26.49 9.62 1.07
C LEU A 257 -26.72 11.13 0.81
N ALA A 258 -26.34 11.64 -0.36
CA ALA A 258 -26.32 13.08 -0.66
C ALA A 258 -27.69 13.68 -0.99
N VAL A 259 -28.73 12.87 -1.26
CA VAL A 259 -30.06 13.41 -1.62
C VAL A 259 -30.84 13.89 -0.38
N LEU A 260 -30.46 13.48 0.83
CA LEU A 260 -31.24 13.79 2.05
C LEU A 260 -30.57 14.80 3.01
N ALA A 261 -29.30 15.14 2.83
CA ALA A 261 -28.59 16.06 3.71
C ALA A 261 -28.17 17.33 2.96
N GLN A 262 -28.96 18.41 3.08
CA GLN A 262 -28.64 19.78 2.63
C GLN A 262 -27.51 20.42 3.46
N LYS A 263 -26.41 19.70 3.72
CA LYS A 263 -25.24 20.23 4.43
C LYS A 263 -23.98 19.80 3.68
N ALA A 264 -23.36 20.77 3.02
CA ALA A 264 -22.00 20.81 2.45
C ALA A 264 -21.28 19.44 2.34
N TYR A 265 -21.34 18.84 1.16
CA TYR A 265 -20.63 17.62 0.78
C TYR A 265 -19.10 17.82 0.62
N THR A 266 -18.58 18.99 0.99
CA THR A 266 -17.19 19.43 0.76
C THR A 266 -16.17 18.91 1.78
N ASP A 267 -16.61 18.29 2.90
CA ASP A 267 -15.72 17.90 4.03
C ASP A 267 -15.44 16.39 4.15
N VAL A 268 -15.77 15.59 3.12
CA VAL A 268 -15.85 14.13 3.28
C VAL A 268 -14.56 13.37 2.94
N ALA A 269 -13.73 13.83 1.99
CA ALA A 269 -12.60 13.03 1.50
C ALA A 269 -11.31 13.09 2.35
N LYS A 270 -10.99 14.23 2.97
CA LYS A 270 -9.77 14.38 3.80
C LYS A 270 -9.87 13.50 5.05
N GLY A 271 -8.79 12.84 5.45
CA GLY A 271 -8.78 11.99 6.64
C GLY A 271 -9.63 10.73 6.54
N CYS A 272 -10.16 10.42 5.36
CA CYS A 272 -10.67 9.09 5.05
C CYS A 272 -9.53 8.11 4.86
N ALA A 273 -9.78 6.89 5.28
CA ALA A 273 -8.84 5.79 5.25
C ALA A 273 -9.46 4.52 4.66
N VAL A 274 -8.59 3.62 4.21
CA VAL A 274 -8.90 2.23 3.85
C VAL A 274 -7.86 1.33 4.52
N VAL A 275 -8.32 0.24 5.13
CA VAL A 275 -7.47 -0.81 5.71
C VAL A 275 -7.51 -2.03 4.79
N MET A 276 -6.35 -2.61 4.47
CA MET A 276 -6.24 -3.72 3.53
C MET A 276 -5.12 -4.69 3.91
N GLN A 277 -5.33 -5.98 3.63
CA GLN A 277 -4.30 -7.02 3.64
C GLN A 277 -3.39 -6.93 2.40
N GLY A 278 -2.66 -5.83 2.27
CA GLY A 278 -1.92 -5.46 1.06
C GLY A 278 -0.86 -6.46 0.61
N ARG A 279 -0.24 -7.20 1.54
CA ARG A 279 0.71 -8.28 1.21
C ARG A 279 0.05 -9.42 0.43
N TYR A 280 -1.20 -9.73 0.75
CA TYR A 280 -1.88 -10.93 0.27
C TYR A 280 -2.83 -10.65 -0.91
N VAL A 281 -3.30 -9.40 -1.03
CA VAL A 281 -4.21 -8.98 -2.09
C VAL A 281 -3.44 -8.20 -3.15
N THR A 282 -3.34 -8.75 -4.36
CA THR A 282 -2.73 -8.06 -5.50
C THR A 282 -3.63 -6.91 -5.94
N HIS A 283 -3.06 -5.70 -5.99
CA HIS A 283 -3.85 -4.49 -6.20
C HIS A 283 -3.11 -3.44 -7.04
N GLN A 284 -3.87 -2.46 -7.52
CA GLN A 284 -3.41 -1.38 -8.36
C GLN A 284 -4.17 -0.10 -8.03
N ALA A 285 -3.43 1.02 -7.90
CA ALA A 285 -4.05 2.33 -7.70
C ALA A 285 -4.36 2.95 -9.07
N LEU A 286 -5.66 3.08 -9.38
CA LEU A 286 -6.08 3.71 -10.63
C LEU A 286 -5.75 5.21 -10.62
N ARG A 287 -5.56 5.77 -11.82
CA ARG A 287 -5.33 7.21 -11.96
C ARG A 287 -6.57 7.98 -11.55
N ALA A 288 -6.34 9.07 -10.83
CA ALA A 288 -7.36 10.00 -10.46
C ALA A 288 -7.13 11.32 -11.22
N LEU A 289 -8.22 11.83 -11.81
CA LEU A 289 -8.21 13.01 -12.66
C LEU A 289 -8.86 14.17 -11.91
N GLY A 290 -8.38 15.38 -12.19
CA GLY A 290 -9.07 16.61 -11.77
C GLY A 290 -8.71 17.19 -10.41
N ALA A 291 -7.74 16.65 -9.66
CA ALA A 291 -7.13 17.36 -8.53
C ALA A 291 -5.78 17.98 -8.87
N GLN A 292 -5.50 19.13 -8.25
CA GLN A 292 -4.19 19.80 -8.34
C GLN A 292 -3.13 19.12 -7.46
N GLU A 293 -3.53 18.53 -6.34
CA GLU A 293 -2.64 17.76 -5.46
C GLU A 293 -3.33 16.47 -5.00
N ARG A 294 -2.56 15.38 -4.93
CA ARG A 294 -2.95 14.12 -4.32
C ARG A 294 -1.84 13.66 -3.40
N ILE A 295 -2.08 13.80 -2.10
CA ILE A 295 -1.17 13.36 -1.05
C ILE A 295 -1.84 12.23 -0.28
N THR A 296 -1.19 11.07 -0.27
CA THR A 296 -1.66 9.87 0.43
C THR A 296 -0.60 9.39 1.42
N MET A 297 -1.00 9.16 2.66
CA MET A 297 -0.17 8.57 3.71
C MET A 297 -0.48 7.08 3.82
N VAL A 298 0.53 6.23 3.91
CA VAL A 298 0.41 4.78 4.05
C VAL A 298 1.15 4.38 5.31
N THR A 299 0.43 3.82 6.27
CA THR A 299 1.03 3.23 7.48
C THR A 299 0.91 1.72 7.39
N SER A 300 2.04 1.04 7.55
CA SER A 300 2.11 -0.42 7.47
C SER A 300 1.99 -1.06 8.85
N PHE A 301 1.30 -2.19 8.92
CA PHE A 301 1.00 -2.91 10.16
C PHE A 301 1.37 -4.38 10.06
N ARG A 302 1.69 -4.95 11.22
CA ARG A 302 1.89 -6.40 11.42
C ARG A 302 1.02 -6.91 12.57
N PRO A 303 0.73 -8.22 12.62
CA PRO A 303 0.08 -8.82 13.78
C PRO A 303 0.86 -8.55 15.07
N LYS A 304 0.15 -8.16 16.12
CA LYS A 304 0.72 -7.94 17.45
C LYS A 304 1.21 -9.25 18.08
N SER A 305 0.48 -10.34 17.86
CA SER A 305 0.84 -11.66 18.39
C SER A 305 2.08 -12.19 17.69
N PRO A 306 3.13 -12.59 18.42
CA PRO A 306 4.31 -13.19 17.82
C PRO A 306 4.00 -14.57 17.23
N TYR A 307 2.84 -15.17 17.49
CA TYR A 307 2.47 -16.52 17.01
C TYR A 307 1.67 -16.52 15.72
N LEU A 308 1.29 -15.34 15.22
CA LEU A 308 0.68 -15.22 13.90
C LEU A 308 1.78 -15.12 12.83
N ALA A 309 1.42 -15.44 11.59
CA ALA A 309 2.34 -15.30 10.47
C ALA A 309 2.70 -13.83 10.26
N ASP A 310 3.94 -13.59 9.86
CA ASP A 310 4.44 -12.27 9.49
C ASP A 310 5.30 -12.46 8.25
N ASP A 311 4.62 -12.36 7.11
CA ASP A 311 5.16 -12.56 5.76
C ASP A 311 5.66 -11.23 5.16
N SER A 312 6.09 -10.30 6.02
CA SER A 312 6.70 -9.03 5.63
C SER A 312 7.92 -9.27 4.73
N VAL A 313 7.99 -8.55 3.61
CA VAL A 313 9.12 -8.56 2.67
C VAL A 313 9.67 -7.16 2.46
N LEU A 314 10.96 -7.05 2.20
CA LEU A 314 11.64 -5.77 1.97
C LEU A 314 11.91 -5.49 0.50
N THR A 315 11.62 -6.44 -0.40
CA THR A 315 11.93 -6.35 -1.84
C THR A 315 11.47 -5.06 -2.51
N THR A 316 10.24 -4.60 -2.22
CA THR A 316 9.67 -3.39 -2.83
C THR A 316 10.08 -2.09 -2.14
N VAL A 317 10.59 -2.14 -0.91
CA VAL A 317 10.94 -0.93 -0.15
C VAL A 317 12.45 -0.72 -0.02
N ARG A 318 13.26 -1.75 -0.23
CA ARG A 318 14.71 -1.71 -0.01
C ARG A 318 15.40 -0.64 -0.85
N GLY A 319 15.14 -0.62 -2.16
CA GLY A 319 15.75 0.37 -3.08
C GLY A 319 15.36 1.82 -2.79
N ILE A 320 14.31 2.06 -2.00
CA ILE A 320 13.78 3.40 -1.70
C ILE A 320 13.89 3.73 -0.21
N SER A 321 14.72 3.03 0.57
CA SER A 321 14.92 3.27 2.01
C SER A 321 16.34 3.76 2.32
N ASP A 322 16.51 4.32 3.52
CA ASP A 322 17.77 4.23 4.26
C ASP A 322 17.93 2.79 4.75
N LEU A 323 18.92 2.08 4.21
CA LEU A 323 19.09 0.65 4.46
C LEU A 323 19.51 0.35 5.90
N SER A 324 20.34 1.20 6.51
CA SER A 324 20.82 0.99 7.86
C SER A 324 19.66 1.05 8.86
N GLU A 325 18.80 2.06 8.73
CA GLU A 325 17.61 2.21 9.59
C GLU A 325 16.58 1.10 9.30
N LEU A 326 16.29 0.82 8.02
CA LEU A 326 15.36 -0.24 7.61
C LEU A 326 15.76 -1.60 8.18
N TYR A 327 17.03 -1.98 8.02
CA TYR A 327 17.53 -3.27 8.49
C TYR A 327 17.71 -3.34 10.00
N TYR A 328 18.05 -2.23 10.64
CA TYR A 328 18.07 -2.16 12.10
C TYR A 328 16.68 -2.45 12.68
N GLU A 329 15.66 -1.71 12.24
CA GLU A 329 14.31 -1.88 12.78
C GLU A 329 13.71 -3.23 12.41
N PHE A 330 13.85 -3.66 11.16
CA PHE A 330 13.39 -4.97 10.70
C PHE A 330 14.07 -6.10 11.47
N GLY A 331 15.40 -6.11 11.54
CA GLY A 331 16.14 -7.11 12.28
C GLY A 331 15.75 -7.13 13.76
N ARG A 332 15.62 -5.96 14.38
CA ARG A 332 15.25 -5.81 15.80
C ARG A 332 13.91 -6.47 16.11
N TYR A 333 12.82 -6.08 15.43
CA TYR A 333 11.50 -6.61 15.79
C TYR A 333 11.37 -8.11 15.46
N ARG A 334 12.06 -8.59 14.42
CA ARG A 334 12.08 -10.02 14.06
C ARG A 334 12.80 -10.84 15.14
N LEU A 335 13.88 -10.33 15.70
CA LEU A 335 14.57 -10.93 16.85
C LEU A 335 13.72 -10.89 18.12
N GLU A 336 12.99 -9.80 18.38
CA GLU A 336 12.03 -9.71 19.51
C GLU A 336 10.94 -10.79 19.41
N ILE A 337 10.37 -11.02 18.21
CA ILE A 337 9.41 -12.12 17.97
C ILE A 337 10.04 -13.48 18.31
N MET A 338 11.27 -13.74 17.85
CA MET A 338 11.97 -14.99 18.16
C MET A 338 12.23 -15.14 19.65
N GLU A 339 12.62 -14.06 20.32
CA GLU A 339 12.87 -14.04 21.75
C GLU A 339 11.62 -14.45 22.53
N GLU A 340 10.47 -13.87 22.21
CA GLU A 340 9.18 -14.21 22.84
C GLU A 340 8.80 -15.67 22.60
N ARG A 341 8.89 -16.14 21.35
CA ARG A 341 8.60 -17.53 20.97
C ARG A 341 9.49 -18.53 21.73
N ILE A 342 10.79 -18.26 21.81
CA ILE A 342 11.77 -19.11 22.52
C ILE A 342 11.49 -19.09 24.02
N ARG A 343 11.28 -17.92 24.63
CA ARG A 343 10.95 -17.80 26.06
C ARG A 343 9.70 -18.59 26.41
N ALA A 344 8.65 -18.51 25.60
CA ALA A 344 7.43 -19.25 25.81
C ALA A 344 7.62 -20.77 25.67
N GLN A 345 8.37 -21.21 24.66
CA GLN A 345 8.68 -22.64 24.48
C GLN A 345 9.53 -23.19 25.62
N LEU A 346 10.51 -22.42 26.12
CA LEU A 346 11.31 -22.78 27.29
C LEU A 346 10.44 -22.90 28.54
N LYS A 347 9.51 -21.96 28.76
CA LYS A 347 8.57 -22.03 29.88
C LYS A 347 7.71 -23.29 29.78
N LYS A 348 7.14 -23.57 28.61
CA LYS A 348 6.34 -24.78 28.36
C LYS A 348 7.12 -26.06 28.63
N LEU A 349 8.40 -26.12 28.21
CA LEU A 349 9.26 -27.27 28.45
C LEU A 349 9.52 -27.50 29.94
N ARG A 350 9.81 -26.44 30.70
CA ARG A 350 10.01 -26.49 32.16
C ARG A 350 8.74 -26.94 32.88
N ASP A 351 7.61 -26.28 32.61
CA ASP A 351 6.32 -26.60 33.23
C ASP A 351 5.92 -28.07 33.00
N MET A 352 6.19 -28.61 31.81
CA MET A 352 5.90 -30.02 31.51
C MET A 352 6.82 -30.99 32.24
N HIS A 353 8.11 -30.68 32.30
CA HIS A 353 9.09 -31.47 33.04
C HIS A 353 8.76 -31.51 34.53
N ASP A 354 8.48 -30.35 35.13
CA ASP A 354 8.20 -30.22 36.56
C ASP A 354 6.87 -30.89 36.95
N ALA A 355 5.92 -30.97 36.00
CA ALA A 355 4.70 -31.77 36.13
C ALA A 355 4.91 -33.28 35.88
N GLY A 356 6.15 -33.74 35.70
CA GLY A 356 6.49 -35.16 35.46
C GLY A 356 6.04 -35.70 34.09
N LYS A 357 5.67 -34.82 33.14
CA LYS A 357 5.26 -35.25 31.80
C LYS A 357 6.48 -35.53 30.92
N LYS A 358 6.36 -36.51 30.03
CA LYS A 358 7.39 -36.79 29.02
C LYS A 358 7.51 -35.64 28.02
N THR A 359 8.72 -35.36 27.57
CA THR A 359 8.98 -34.38 26.50
C THR A 359 8.30 -34.81 25.21
N ASP A 360 7.40 -33.97 24.69
CA ASP A 360 6.77 -34.16 23.39
C ASP A 360 7.74 -33.77 22.27
N THR A 361 8.45 -34.76 21.75
CA THR A 361 9.42 -34.57 20.67
C THR A 361 8.78 -34.16 19.35
N LYS A 362 7.51 -34.51 19.10
CA LYS A 362 6.80 -34.10 17.88
C LYS A 362 6.46 -32.62 17.92
N ALA A 363 5.89 -32.16 19.03
CA ALA A 363 5.61 -30.74 19.23
C ALA A 363 6.89 -29.89 19.23
N MET A 364 7.99 -30.41 19.79
CA MET A 364 9.29 -29.73 19.76
C MET A 364 9.85 -29.60 18.35
N LYS A 365 9.76 -30.66 17.52
CA LYS A 365 10.16 -30.59 16.11
C LYS A 365 9.34 -29.59 15.31
N ALA A 366 8.01 -29.57 15.50
CA ALA A 366 7.14 -28.61 14.84
C ALA A 366 7.53 -27.16 15.17
N PHE A 367 7.85 -26.87 16.45
CA PHE A 367 8.35 -25.56 16.86
C PHE A 367 9.68 -25.19 16.17
N PHE A 368 10.62 -26.12 16.07
CA PHE A 368 11.89 -25.86 15.39
C PHE A 368 11.71 -25.67 13.89
N GLU A 369 10.87 -26.46 13.23
CA GLU A 369 10.57 -26.33 11.80
C GLU A 369 9.91 -24.97 11.49
N GLU A 370 9.00 -24.50 12.34
CA GLU A 370 8.41 -23.17 12.21
C GLU A 370 9.44 -22.06 12.44
N SER A 371 10.28 -22.21 13.47
CA SER A 371 11.35 -21.25 13.78
C SER A 371 12.38 -21.16 12.67
N GLU A 372 12.79 -22.29 12.08
CA GLU A 372 13.68 -22.34 10.92
C GLU A 372 13.07 -21.62 9.72
N ARG A 373 11.78 -21.79 9.46
CA ARG A 373 11.08 -21.09 8.37
C ARG A 373 11.10 -19.59 8.58
N PHE A 374 10.80 -19.13 9.80
CA PHE A 374 10.81 -17.72 10.16
C PHE A 374 12.20 -17.09 10.01
N VAL A 375 13.25 -17.77 10.51
CA VAL A 375 14.64 -17.32 10.39
C VAL A 375 15.07 -17.29 8.93
N ARG A 376 14.76 -18.33 8.16
CA ARG A 376 15.10 -18.41 6.73
C ARG A 376 14.48 -17.27 5.94
N HIS A 377 13.20 -16.98 6.18
CA HIS A 377 12.49 -15.85 5.57
C HIS A 377 13.13 -14.51 5.95
N THR A 378 13.39 -14.30 7.25
CA THR A 378 14.05 -13.07 7.72
C THR A 378 15.42 -12.88 7.07
N ASN A 379 16.20 -13.96 6.98
CA ASN A 379 17.53 -13.95 6.35
C ASN A 379 17.46 -13.70 4.83
N SER A 380 16.42 -14.13 4.12
CA SER A 380 16.29 -13.82 2.68
C SER A 380 15.91 -12.36 2.42
N GLU A 381 15.28 -11.68 3.37
CA GLU A 381 14.90 -10.27 3.22
C GLU A 381 16.03 -9.29 3.54
N MET A 382 17.00 -9.69 4.36
CA MET A 382 18.19 -8.90 4.70
C MET A 382 19.35 -9.28 3.78
N VAL A 383 19.59 -8.46 2.74
CA VAL A 383 20.69 -8.66 1.78
C VAL A 383 21.83 -7.68 2.06
N PRO A 384 23.08 -8.00 1.67
CA PRO A 384 24.20 -7.06 1.73
C PRO A 384 23.84 -5.73 1.05
N GLU A 385 24.26 -4.61 1.65
CA GLU A 385 23.90 -3.28 1.14
C GLU A 385 24.45 -3.02 -0.27
N GLU A 386 25.62 -3.59 -0.57
CA GLU A 386 26.27 -3.53 -1.88
C GLU A 386 25.48 -4.21 -3.00
N ASP A 387 24.55 -5.11 -2.66
CA ASP A 387 23.71 -5.82 -3.63
C ASP A 387 22.40 -5.05 -3.93
N VAL A 388 22.16 -3.91 -3.27
CA VAL A 388 20.95 -3.10 -3.44
C VAL A 388 21.15 -2.02 -4.48
N VAL A 389 20.28 -2.00 -5.49
CA VAL A 389 20.24 -0.91 -6.48
C VAL A 389 19.29 0.19 -5.99
N PRO A 390 19.77 1.43 -5.76
CA PRO A 390 18.93 2.54 -5.33
C PRO A 390 17.87 2.90 -6.38
N GLY A 391 16.63 3.14 -5.92
CA GLY A 391 15.48 3.50 -6.74
C GLY A 391 14.84 2.34 -7.51
N GLU A 392 15.45 1.15 -7.50
CA GLU A 392 14.91 -0.04 -8.15
C GLU A 392 13.84 -0.69 -7.28
N GLN A 393 12.69 -0.98 -7.89
CA GLN A 393 11.62 -1.77 -7.32
C GLN A 393 11.31 -2.88 -8.34
N PRO A 394 11.20 -4.14 -7.93
CA PRO A 394 10.95 -5.24 -8.87
C PRO A 394 9.60 -5.02 -9.57
N GLU A 395 9.62 -5.00 -10.90
CA GLU A 395 8.38 -5.05 -11.69
C GLU A 395 7.75 -6.44 -11.53
N MET A 396 6.50 -6.47 -11.05
CA MET A 396 5.71 -7.68 -11.12
C MET A 396 5.22 -7.81 -12.56
N ASP A 397 5.70 -8.83 -13.27
CA ASP A 397 5.34 -9.16 -14.66
C ASP A 397 3.85 -9.57 -14.76
N PHE A 398 2.98 -8.57 -14.67
CA PHE A 398 1.59 -8.69 -15.03
C PHE A 398 1.33 -7.67 -16.13
N PRO A 399 1.08 -8.10 -17.39
CA PRO A 399 0.65 -7.17 -18.42
C PRO A 399 -0.61 -6.47 -17.92
N ASN A 400 -0.72 -5.16 -18.13
CA ASN A 400 -1.98 -4.44 -17.92
C ASN A 400 -3.04 -5.11 -18.82
N GLU A 401 -3.83 -6.02 -18.25
CA GLU A 401 -4.90 -6.68 -18.97
C GLU A 401 -6.00 -5.65 -19.22
N LYS A 402 -6.36 -5.50 -20.50
CA LYS A 402 -7.51 -4.71 -20.91
C LYS A 402 -8.73 -5.22 -20.16
N LEU A 403 -9.43 -4.34 -19.44
CA LEU A 403 -10.72 -4.67 -18.85
C LEU A 403 -11.63 -5.21 -19.97
N PRO A 404 -12.30 -6.35 -19.79
CA PRO A 404 -13.13 -6.92 -20.83
C PRO A 404 -14.25 -5.93 -21.16
N THR A 405 -14.30 -5.52 -22.43
CA THR A 405 -15.43 -4.78 -22.97
C THR A 405 -16.67 -5.67 -22.86
N PRO A 406 -17.81 -5.18 -22.34
CA PRO A 406 -19.05 -5.94 -22.38
C PRO A 406 -19.31 -6.38 -23.82
N GLN A 407 -19.63 -7.67 -24.02
CA GLN A 407 -19.93 -8.20 -25.34
C GLN A 407 -21.08 -7.37 -25.93
N THR A 408 -20.80 -6.69 -27.04
CA THR A 408 -21.83 -6.03 -27.84
C THR A 408 -22.81 -7.10 -28.31
N GLU A 409 -24.05 -7.06 -27.81
CA GLU A 409 -25.17 -7.79 -28.39
C GLU A 409 -25.19 -7.49 -29.90
N SER A 410 -25.21 -8.51 -30.75
CA SER A 410 -25.25 -8.35 -32.20
C SER A 410 -26.49 -7.55 -32.61
N GLU A 411 -26.41 -6.72 -33.65
CA GLU A 411 -27.51 -5.88 -34.14
C GLU A 411 -28.81 -6.66 -34.38
N ASP A 412 -28.71 -7.95 -34.75
CA ASP A 412 -29.85 -8.86 -34.92
C ASP A 412 -30.66 -9.09 -33.64
N GLU A 413 -30.03 -9.08 -32.45
CA GLU A 413 -30.74 -9.25 -31.16
C GLU A 413 -31.45 -7.95 -30.73
N ARG A 414 -30.94 -6.79 -31.16
CA ARG A 414 -31.54 -5.47 -30.91
C ARG A 414 -32.80 -5.24 -31.74
N GLU A 415 -32.82 -5.67 -33.00
CA GLU A 415 -34.02 -5.56 -33.85
C GLU A 415 -35.15 -6.49 -33.36
N ALA A 416 -34.81 -7.70 -32.89
CA ALA A 416 -35.79 -8.65 -32.38
C ALA A 416 -36.51 -8.17 -31.10
N LYS A 417 -35.84 -7.39 -30.24
CA LYS A 417 -36.46 -6.79 -29.04
C LYS A 417 -37.31 -5.57 -29.37
N ARG A 418 -36.95 -4.77 -30.38
CA ARG A 418 -37.78 -3.63 -30.84
C ARG A 418 -39.09 -4.06 -31.50
N ALA A 419 -39.09 -5.18 -32.23
CA ALA A 419 -40.30 -5.72 -32.86
C ALA A 419 -41.33 -6.33 -31.89
N ARG A 420 -40.94 -6.66 -30.65
CA ARG A 420 -41.86 -7.22 -29.63
C ARG A 420 -42.60 -6.17 -28.80
N THR A 421 -42.28 -4.88 -28.98
CA THR A 421 -42.81 -3.79 -28.15
C THR A 421 -43.60 -2.75 -28.94
N GLN A 422 -44.04 -3.10 -30.17
CA GLN A 422 -45.01 -2.32 -30.95
C GLN A 422 -46.33 -3.05 -31.10
#